data_AF-A0A965PQ29-F1
#
_entry.id   AF-A0A965PQ29-F1
#
_cell.length_a   1.000
_cell.length_b   1.000
_cell.length_c   1.000
_cell.angle_alpha   90.00
_cell.angle_beta   90.00
_cell.angle_gamma   90.00
#
_symmetry.space_group_name_H-M   'P 1'
#
loop_
_entity.id
_entity.type
_entity.pdbx_description
1 polymer ?
#
loop_
_entity_poly.entity_id
_entity_poly.type
_entity_poly.pdbx_seq_one_letter_code
_entity_poly.pdbx_strand_id
1 'polypeptide(L)'
;MFTLSNQGDVNASTYNYVAYCFAPVVGYSSMGSYVGNGSSDGVFVYTGMRPRFILIRSTGVENWIMIDTARDAYNIVKNQIIANGSDAEADFSSFPIDILSNGFKLRNSGGRVNGSSTTYIYAAFAESPFNYSRAR
;
A
#
# COMPACT_ATOMS: atom_id res chain seq x y z
N MET A 1 19.42 -3.92 9.95
CA MET A 1 20.55 -4.09 9.01
C MET A 1 19.97 -4.25 7.61
N PHE A 2 20.40 -3.42 6.66
CA PHE A 2 19.96 -3.44 5.26
C PHE A 2 21.11 -3.97 4.40
N THR A 3 20.85 -5.02 3.61
CA THR A 3 21.85 -5.65 2.74
C THR A 3 21.26 -5.90 1.36
N LEU A 4 22.06 -5.66 0.32
CA LEU A 4 21.64 -5.77 -1.08
C LEU A 4 22.14 -7.04 -1.78
N SER A 5 22.94 -7.87 -1.08
CA SER A 5 23.57 -9.07 -1.64
C SER A 5 24.36 -8.79 -2.92
N ASN A 6 24.54 -9.79 -3.79
CA ASN A 6 25.18 -9.65 -5.10
C ASN A 6 24.12 -9.51 -6.21
N GLN A 7 23.63 -8.29 -6.44
CA GLN A 7 22.56 -8.02 -7.41
C GLN A 7 22.87 -6.75 -8.21
N GLY A 8 23.20 -6.93 -9.49
CA GLY A 8 23.71 -5.85 -10.35
C GLY A 8 22.74 -4.70 -10.65
N ASP A 9 21.43 -4.89 -10.55
CA ASP A 9 20.47 -3.81 -10.83
C ASP A 9 20.37 -2.79 -9.69
N VAL A 10 20.66 -3.20 -8.45
CA VAL A 10 20.48 -2.36 -7.24
C VAL A 10 21.80 -1.98 -6.55
N ASN A 11 22.94 -2.53 -6.97
CA ASN A 11 24.24 -2.19 -6.38
C ASN A 11 25.44 -2.22 -7.35
N ALA A 12 25.23 -2.07 -8.66
CA ALA A 12 26.34 -2.02 -9.61
C ALA A 12 27.27 -0.83 -9.35
N SER A 13 28.56 -1.07 -9.57
CA SER A 13 29.56 0.00 -9.56
C SER A 13 29.22 1.06 -10.61
N THR A 14 29.63 2.30 -10.38
CA THR A 14 29.44 3.47 -11.26
C THR A 14 28.02 4.06 -11.34
N TYR A 15 27.04 3.44 -10.70
CA TYR A 15 25.68 3.99 -10.57
C TYR A 15 25.45 4.60 -9.18
N ASN A 16 24.65 5.67 -9.14
CA ASN A 16 24.20 6.29 -7.89
C ASN A 16 22.82 5.74 -7.53
N TYR A 17 22.64 5.33 -6.28
CA TYR A 17 21.39 4.77 -5.77
C TYR A 17 20.90 5.54 -4.55
N VAL A 18 19.59 5.59 -4.36
CA VAL A 18 18.95 6.11 -3.15
C VAL A 18 18.05 5.01 -2.59
N ALA A 19 18.23 4.71 -1.31
CA ALA A 19 17.37 3.77 -0.58
C ALA A 19 16.50 4.53 0.42
N TYR A 20 15.19 4.34 0.32
CA TYR A 20 14.22 4.81 1.31
C TYR A 20 13.83 3.65 2.22
N CYS A 21 14.34 3.68 3.45
CA CYS A 21 14.11 2.63 4.43
C CYS A 21 13.12 3.11 5.49
N PHE A 22 12.02 2.37 5.66
CA PHE A 22 10.99 2.67 6.65
C PHE A 22 10.86 1.53 7.65
N ALA A 23 10.45 1.87 8.87
CA ALA A 23 10.06 0.92 9.90
C ALA A 23 8.62 1.22 10.36
N PRO A 24 7.87 0.21 10.83
CA PRO A 24 6.55 0.43 11.40
C PRO A 24 6.68 1.22 12.71
N VAL A 25 5.87 2.26 12.83
CA VAL A 25 5.77 3.12 14.02
C VAL A 25 4.31 3.14 14.43
N VAL A 26 4.02 2.66 15.64
CA VAL A 26 2.65 2.57 16.16
C VAL A 26 1.96 3.93 16.05
N GLY A 27 0.79 3.95 15.41
CA GLY A 27 -0.01 5.16 15.18
C GLY A 27 0.42 6.01 13.99
N TYR A 28 1.56 5.72 13.35
CA TYR A 28 2.05 6.48 12.18
C TYR A 28 2.23 5.63 10.93
N SER A 29 2.94 4.50 11.00
CA SER A 29 3.23 3.67 9.85
C SER A 29 3.04 2.18 10.15
N SER A 30 2.44 1.47 9.20
CA SER A 30 2.26 0.02 9.24
C SER A 30 2.81 -0.59 7.96
N MET A 31 3.63 -1.63 8.09
CA MET A 31 4.15 -2.40 6.97
C MET A 31 3.95 -3.87 7.24
N GLY A 32 3.55 -4.62 6.22
CA GLY A 32 3.28 -6.04 6.37
C GLY A 32 2.87 -6.68 5.06
N SER A 33 2.22 -7.84 5.17
CA SER A 33 1.67 -8.56 4.03
C SER A 33 0.26 -9.06 4.30
N TYR A 34 -0.47 -9.36 3.23
CA TYR A 34 -1.75 -10.05 3.27
C TYR A 34 -1.88 -10.99 2.07
N VAL A 35 -2.77 -11.97 2.15
CA VAL A 35 -3.07 -12.90 1.06
C VAL A 35 -4.44 -12.54 0.48
N GLY A 36 -4.48 -12.16 -0.80
CA GLY A 36 -5.71 -11.81 -1.48
C GLY A 36 -6.68 -12.99 -1.60
N ASN A 37 -7.98 -12.69 -1.65
CA ASN A 37 -9.05 -13.69 -1.67
C ASN A 37 -9.85 -13.73 -2.99
N GLY A 38 -9.57 -12.84 -3.94
CA GLY A 38 -10.28 -12.78 -5.23
C GLY A 38 -11.76 -12.43 -5.13
N SER A 39 -12.21 -11.82 -4.02
CA SER A 39 -13.62 -11.48 -3.76
C SER A 39 -13.85 -9.97 -3.77
N SER A 40 -15.04 -9.53 -4.18
CA SER A 40 -15.48 -8.14 -4.00
C SER A 40 -15.69 -7.78 -2.53
N ASP A 41 -16.00 -8.75 -1.68
CA ASP A 41 -15.82 -8.64 -0.23
C ASP A 41 -14.40 -9.05 0.15
N GLY A 42 -13.46 -8.19 -0.24
CA GLY A 42 -12.04 -8.46 -0.16
C GLY A 42 -11.50 -8.41 1.26
N VAL A 43 -10.20 -8.70 1.36
CA VAL A 43 -9.48 -8.75 2.63
C VAL A 43 -9.51 -7.38 3.31
N PHE A 44 -9.75 -7.39 4.62
CA PHE A 44 -9.51 -6.24 5.49
C PHE A 44 -8.10 -6.35 6.07
N VAL A 45 -7.33 -5.27 5.96
CA VAL A 45 -5.97 -5.16 6.49
C VAL A 45 -5.98 -4.14 7.62
N TYR A 46 -5.71 -4.63 8.83
CA TYR A 46 -5.59 -3.79 10.02
C TYR A 46 -4.23 -3.12 10.09
N THR A 47 -4.20 -1.80 10.26
CA THR A 47 -2.97 -0.99 10.41
C THR A 47 -2.91 -0.26 11.75
N GLY A 48 -3.99 -0.28 12.54
CA GLY A 48 -4.08 0.41 13.83
C GLY A 48 -4.19 1.93 13.73
N MET A 49 -4.35 2.47 12.53
CA MET A 49 -4.52 3.90 12.25
C MET A 49 -5.36 4.09 10.98
N ARG A 50 -5.87 5.30 10.73
CA ARG A 50 -6.47 5.66 9.43
C ARG A 50 -5.35 5.98 8.44
N PRO A 51 -5.12 5.18 7.38
CA PRO A 51 -4.10 5.49 6.39
C PRO A 51 -4.49 6.73 5.58
N ARG A 52 -3.54 7.62 5.31
CA ARG A 52 -3.67 8.65 4.27
C ARG A 52 -2.96 8.27 2.99
N PHE A 53 -1.94 7.43 3.08
CA PHE A 53 -1.22 6.90 1.92
C PHE A 53 -1.00 5.40 2.11
N ILE A 54 -1.23 4.64 1.06
CA ILE A 54 -1.04 3.19 1.01
C ILE A 54 -0.31 2.85 -0.29
N LEU A 55 0.79 2.11 -0.15
CA LEU A 55 1.53 1.51 -1.26
C LEU A 55 1.38 -0.01 -1.19
N ILE A 56 0.92 -0.64 -2.27
CA ILE A 56 0.67 -2.09 -2.35
C ILE A 56 1.43 -2.66 -3.54
N ARG A 57 2.00 -3.86 -3.38
CA ARG A 57 2.52 -4.64 -4.51
C ARG A 57 2.28 -6.12 -4.30
N SER A 58 1.92 -6.84 -5.35
CA SER A 58 2.02 -8.30 -5.37
C SER A 58 3.49 -8.72 -5.23
N THR A 59 3.74 -9.83 -4.53
CA THR A 59 5.07 -10.47 -4.56
C THR A 59 5.35 -11.18 -5.88
N GLY A 60 4.35 -11.28 -6.77
CA GLY A 60 4.47 -11.82 -8.14
C GLY A 60 4.71 -10.71 -9.18
N VAL A 61 3.99 -10.79 -10.31
CA VAL A 61 4.27 -10.02 -11.55
C VAL A 61 3.32 -8.82 -11.72
N GLU A 62 2.97 -8.14 -10.64
CA GLU A 62 2.10 -6.95 -10.71
C GLU A 62 2.82 -5.66 -10.34
N ASN A 63 2.21 -4.54 -10.74
CA ASN A 63 2.71 -3.21 -10.50
C ASN A 63 2.56 -2.75 -9.04
N TRP A 64 3.33 -1.74 -8.68
CA TRP A 64 3.18 -0.98 -7.45
C TRP A 64 1.99 -0.02 -7.57
N ILE A 65 1.06 -0.13 -6.63
CA ILE A 65 -0.17 0.65 -6.60
C ILE A 65 -0.11 1.63 -5.44
N MET A 66 -0.24 2.92 -5.74
CA MET A 66 -0.33 4.01 -4.78
C MET A 66 -1.77 4.49 -4.65
N ILE A 67 -2.26 4.54 -3.42
CA ILE A 67 -3.61 4.99 -3.05
C ILE A 67 -3.49 6.02 -1.94
N ASP A 68 -4.28 7.09 -1.99
CA ASP A 68 -4.30 8.11 -0.95
C ASP A 68 -5.64 8.84 -0.86
N THR A 69 -5.85 9.50 0.27
CA THR A 69 -7.07 10.27 0.56
C THR A 69 -7.07 11.70 0.00
N ALA A 70 -5.95 12.18 -0.57
CA ALA A 70 -5.92 13.51 -1.18
C ALA A 70 -6.56 13.50 -2.57
N ARG A 71 -6.46 12.37 -3.29
CA ARG A 71 -7.14 12.13 -4.57
C ARG A 71 -8.62 11.86 -4.39
N ASP A 72 -8.96 11.00 -3.44
CA ASP A 72 -10.33 10.67 -3.07
C ASP A 72 -10.57 10.93 -1.59
N ALA A 73 -11.20 12.07 -1.28
CA ALA A 73 -11.46 12.48 0.10
C ALA A 73 -12.52 11.60 0.81
N TYR A 74 -13.28 10.81 0.06
CA TYR A 74 -14.36 9.97 0.57
C TYR A 74 -14.26 8.54 0.07
N ASN A 75 -14.69 7.60 0.90
CA ASN A 75 -14.91 6.24 0.44
C ASN A 75 -16.10 6.20 -0.52
N ILE A 76 -16.08 5.35 -1.55
CA ILE A 76 -15.01 4.38 -1.85
C ILE A 76 -13.91 5.02 -2.70
N VAL A 77 -12.65 4.81 -2.33
CA VAL A 77 -11.48 5.32 -3.08
C VAL A 77 -11.29 4.49 -4.34
N LYS A 78 -11.08 5.16 -5.48
CA LYS A 78 -11.03 4.57 -6.83
C LYS A 78 -9.81 5.02 -7.63
N ASN A 79 -9.32 6.22 -7.36
CA ASN A 79 -8.15 6.79 -8.02
C ASN A 79 -6.89 6.20 -7.41
N GLN A 80 -6.00 5.71 -8.26
CA GLN A 80 -4.72 5.13 -7.87
C GLN A 80 -3.67 5.44 -8.93
N ILE A 81 -2.40 5.44 -8.52
CA ILE A 81 -1.26 5.60 -9.42
C ILE A 81 -0.48 4.30 -9.50
N ILE A 82 -0.08 3.94 -10.73
CA ILE A 82 0.88 2.87 -10.99
C ILE A 82 2.27 3.47 -10.83
N ALA A 83 2.92 3.23 -9.68
CA ALA A 83 4.15 3.93 -9.32
C ALA A 83 5.35 3.61 -10.23
N ASN A 84 5.32 2.44 -10.87
CA ASN A 84 6.34 1.97 -11.79
C ASN A 84 5.86 1.94 -13.26
N GLY A 85 4.79 2.67 -13.59
CA GLY A 85 4.27 2.85 -14.94
C GLY A 85 4.47 4.27 -15.45
N SER A 86 4.31 4.47 -16.76
CA SER A 86 4.22 5.80 -17.39
C SER A 86 2.78 6.25 -17.63
N ASP A 87 1.81 5.43 -17.21
CA ASP A 87 0.39 5.73 -17.37
C ASP A 87 0.02 7.00 -16.60
N ALA A 88 -0.84 7.82 -17.20
CA ALA A 88 -1.47 8.93 -16.50
C ALA A 88 -2.28 8.39 -15.31
N GLU A 89 -2.47 9.23 -14.29
CA GLU A 89 -3.44 8.94 -13.23
C GLU A 89 -4.79 8.60 -13.88
N ALA A 90 -5.27 7.39 -13.65
CA ALA A 90 -6.48 6.89 -14.28
C ALA A 90 -7.54 6.57 -13.22
N ASP A 91 -8.80 6.75 -13.61
CA ASP A 91 -9.92 6.23 -12.84
C ASP A 91 -9.85 4.70 -12.89
N PHE A 92 -9.44 4.10 -11.78
CA PHE A 92 -9.42 2.66 -11.60
C PHE A 92 -10.61 2.22 -10.74
N SER A 93 -11.81 2.72 -11.07
CA SER A 93 -13.09 2.28 -10.52
C SER A 93 -13.32 0.76 -10.46
N SER A 94 -12.52 -0.04 -11.17
CA SER A 94 -12.49 -1.51 -11.10
C SER A 94 -11.72 -2.08 -9.90
N PHE A 95 -10.94 -1.28 -9.19
CA PHE A 95 -10.13 -1.69 -8.03
C PHE A 95 -10.43 -0.88 -6.74
N PRO A 96 -11.70 -0.68 -6.37
CA PRO A 96 -12.06 0.16 -5.23
C PRO A 96 -11.50 -0.38 -3.92
N ILE A 97 -11.18 0.54 -3.00
CA ILE A 97 -10.71 0.27 -1.65
C ILE A 97 -11.41 1.23 -0.67
N ASP A 98 -11.81 0.72 0.49
CA ASP A 98 -12.21 1.57 1.61
C ASP A 98 -11.02 1.88 2.50
N ILE A 99 -10.82 3.16 2.82
CA ILE A 99 -9.90 3.60 3.85
C ILE A 99 -10.70 3.79 5.15
N LEU A 100 -10.38 2.98 6.16
CA LEU A 100 -11.10 2.90 7.42
C LEU A 100 -10.28 3.53 8.56
N SER A 101 -10.91 3.77 9.71
CA SER A 101 -10.25 4.40 10.87
C SER A 101 -9.10 3.58 11.47
N ASN A 102 -9.00 2.30 11.11
CA ASN A 102 -8.05 1.35 11.66
C ASN A 102 -7.34 0.50 10.60
N GLY A 103 -7.48 0.84 9.32
CA GLY A 103 -6.98 0.01 8.23
C GLY A 103 -7.57 0.34 6.87
N PHE A 104 -7.57 -0.65 6.00
CA PHE A 104 -8.18 -0.56 4.67
C PHE A 104 -8.85 -1.87 4.27
N LYS A 105 -9.89 -1.80 3.44
CA LYS A 105 -10.61 -2.97 2.94
C LYS A 105 -10.66 -2.97 1.42
N LEU A 106 -10.24 -4.07 0.82
CA LEU A 106 -10.34 -4.27 -0.63
C LEU A 106 -11.80 -4.50 -1.02
N ARG A 107 -12.30 -3.75 -2.01
CA ARG A 107 -13.68 -3.86 -2.53
C ARG A 107 -13.73 -4.43 -3.95
N ASN A 108 -12.72 -5.20 -4.33
CA ASN A 108 -12.55 -5.72 -5.67
C ASN A 108 -11.88 -7.10 -5.63
N SER A 109 -12.07 -7.88 -6.69
CA SER A 109 -11.46 -9.20 -6.89
C SER A 109 -10.20 -9.17 -7.77
N GLY A 110 -9.67 -7.98 -8.05
CA GLY A 110 -8.69 -7.76 -9.09
C GLY A 110 -7.27 -8.20 -8.71
N GLY A 111 -6.56 -8.83 -9.64
CA GLY A 111 -5.20 -9.36 -9.43
C GLY A 111 -4.14 -8.33 -9.01
N ARG A 112 -4.40 -7.04 -9.23
CA ARG A 112 -3.47 -5.96 -8.84
C ARG A 112 -3.31 -5.81 -7.33
N VAL A 113 -4.37 -6.04 -6.57
CA VAL A 113 -4.38 -5.83 -5.11
C VAL A 113 -5.09 -6.94 -4.33
N ASN A 114 -5.93 -7.78 -4.95
CA ASN A 114 -6.73 -8.79 -4.26
C ASN A 114 -6.87 -10.12 -5.05
N GLY A 115 -5.87 -10.50 -5.85
CA GLY A 115 -5.85 -11.80 -6.53
C GLY A 115 -5.89 -12.97 -5.53
N SER A 116 -6.69 -13.99 -5.85
CA SER A 116 -6.85 -15.17 -4.98
C SER A 116 -5.51 -15.86 -4.73
N SER A 117 -5.24 -16.22 -3.47
CA SER A 117 -4.02 -16.90 -3.03
C SER A 117 -2.72 -16.16 -3.38
N THR A 118 -2.80 -14.88 -3.72
CA THR A 118 -1.64 -14.05 -4.06
C THR A 118 -1.21 -13.26 -2.83
N THR A 119 0.07 -13.32 -2.49
CA THR A 119 0.64 -12.51 -1.40
C THR A 119 0.93 -11.10 -1.90
N TYR A 120 0.52 -10.12 -1.11
CA TYR A 120 0.81 -8.71 -1.31
C TYR A 120 1.60 -8.18 -0.14
N ILE A 121 2.54 -7.27 -0.42
CA ILE A 121 3.20 -6.44 0.58
C ILE A 121 2.60 -5.05 0.56
N TYR A 122 2.55 -4.40 1.72
CA TYR A 122 2.05 -3.04 1.83
C TYR A 122 2.91 -2.17 2.75
N ALA A 123 2.87 -0.86 2.48
CA ALA A 123 3.30 0.18 3.39
C ALA A 123 2.20 1.24 3.49
N ALA A 124 1.73 1.51 4.70
CA ALA A 124 0.66 2.46 4.98
C ALA A 124 1.16 3.54 5.96
N PHE A 125 0.78 4.79 5.72
CA PHE A 125 1.16 5.95 6.52
C PHE A 125 -0.08 6.74 6.93
N ALA A 126 -0.14 7.16 8.19
CA ALA A 126 -1.31 7.74 8.83
C ALA A 126 -1.67 9.14 8.28
N GLU A 127 -2.96 9.46 8.29
CA GLU A 127 -3.47 10.80 7.98
C GLU A 127 -3.03 11.84 9.01
N SER A 128 -3.06 11.43 10.28
CA SER A 128 -2.61 12.24 11.40
C SER A 128 -1.78 11.34 12.32
N PRO A 129 -0.52 11.70 12.62
CA PRO A 129 0.38 10.89 13.45
C PRO A 129 0.01 10.87 14.94
N PHE A 130 -1.03 11.60 15.36
CA PHE A 130 -1.32 11.76 16.78
C PHE A 130 -2.12 10.57 17.32
N ASN A 131 -1.50 9.85 18.26
CA ASN A 131 -2.25 9.09 19.25
C ASN A 131 -3.17 10.08 19.98
N TYR A 132 -4.49 9.93 19.81
CA TYR A 132 -5.43 10.41 20.82
C TYR A 132 -5.24 9.54 22.06
N SER A 133 -4.12 9.77 22.77
CA SER A 133 -3.91 9.27 24.11
C SER A 133 -5.16 9.65 24.88
N ARG A 134 -5.97 8.65 25.25
CA ARG A 134 -7.14 8.90 26.08
C ARG A 134 -6.65 9.58 27.35
N ALA A 135 -7.08 10.82 27.53
CA ALA A 135 -6.89 11.58 28.74
C ALA A 135 -7.24 10.71 29.95
N ARG A 136 -6.36 10.73 30.96
CA ARG A 136 -6.69 10.31 32.31
C ARG A 136 -6.63 11.52 33.21
#